data_AF-A0A3N0XK64-F1
#
_entry.id   AF-A0A3N0XK64-F1
#
_cell.length_a   1.000
_cell.length_b   1.000
_cell.length_c   1.000
_cell.angle_alpha   90.00
_cell.angle_beta   90.00
_cell.angle_gamma   90.00
#
_symmetry.space_group_name_H-M   'P 1'
#
loop_
_entity.id
_entity.type
_entity.pdbx_description
1 polymer ?
#
loop_
_entity_poly.entity_id
_entity_poly.type
_entity_poly.pdbx_seq_one_letter_code
_entity_poly.pdbx_strand_id
1 'polypeptide(L)'
;MLKTRQCLLGIRTFLGVTSRIWSFILYILRKHLRTIIQYQTVRYDTLPLSPVSRNRLHAVKRKILVLDLDETLIHSHHDGVLRPTVRPGTPPDFILKVVIDKHPVRFFVHKRPHVDFFLEVVSQWYELVVFTASMEIYGSAVADKLDNNRGILKRRFYRQHCTLDLGSYIKDLSVVHSDLSSIVILDNSPGAYRSHPDNAIPIKSWFSDPSDTALLNLLPMLDALRFTSDVRSVLSRNLHQHRLCCQKDLSYFVNTVDGRFSWRLSISQPLTMKFMYKEEHPFEKRRSEGEKIRKKYPDRVPVIVEKAPKARIGDLDKKKYLVPSDLTVGQFYFLIRKRIHLRAEDALFFFVNNVIPPTSATMGLLYQEHHEEDFFLYIAYSDESVYGDVLRDV
;
A
#
# COMPACT_ATOMS: atom_id res chain seq x y z
N MET A 1 37.94 12.97 -45.94
CA MET A 1 37.39 12.26 -44.75
C MET A 1 37.05 13.16 -43.55
N LEU A 2 37.74 14.28 -43.29
CA LEU A 2 37.44 15.14 -42.12
C LEU A 2 36.08 15.89 -42.20
N LYS A 3 35.73 16.47 -43.37
CA LYS A 3 34.47 17.21 -43.56
C LYS A 3 33.22 16.35 -43.31
N THR A 4 33.25 15.09 -43.74
CA THR A 4 32.15 14.14 -43.55
C THR A 4 31.95 13.78 -42.07
N ARG A 5 33.03 13.66 -41.29
CA ARG A 5 32.97 13.40 -39.84
C ARG A 5 32.44 14.60 -39.04
N GLN A 6 32.80 15.83 -39.39
CA GLN A 6 32.26 17.03 -38.76
C GLN A 6 30.77 17.22 -39.06
N CYS A 7 30.32 16.95 -40.28
CA CYS A 7 28.91 17.00 -40.66
C CYS A 7 28.07 15.94 -39.92
N LEU A 8 28.58 14.71 -39.80
CA LEU A 8 27.94 13.64 -39.01
C LEU A 8 27.83 13.98 -37.51
N LEU A 9 28.85 14.65 -36.96
CA LEU A 9 28.84 15.10 -35.57
C LEU A 9 27.79 16.18 -35.35
N GLY A 10 27.66 17.14 -36.28
CA GLY A 10 26.64 18.19 -36.28
C GLY A 10 25.21 17.64 -36.38
N ILE A 11 24.99 16.62 -37.21
CA ILE A 11 23.69 15.93 -37.31
C ILE A 11 23.37 15.19 -36.00
N ARG A 12 24.36 14.54 -35.37
CA ARG A 12 24.17 13.87 -34.07
C ARG A 12 23.84 14.84 -32.94
N THR A 13 24.53 15.99 -32.86
CA THR A 13 24.19 17.02 -31.88
C THR A 13 22.83 17.63 -32.15
N PHE A 14 22.48 17.89 -33.41
CA PHE A 14 21.14 18.38 -33.80
C PHE A 14 20.04 17.38 -33.39
N LEU A 15 20.19 16.09 -33.72
CA LEU A 15 19.27 15.02 -33.33
C LEU A 15 19.16 14.88 -31.79
N GLY A 16 20.27 15.04 -31.07
CA GLY A 16 20.28 15.02 -29.61
C GLY A 16 19.52 16.21 -28.99
N VAL A 17 19.68 17.40 -29.56
CA VAL A 17 18.96 18.62 -29.12
C VAL A 17 17.47 18.52 -29.44
N THR A 18 17.10 18.09 -30.66
CA THR A 18 15.70 17.91 -31.03
C THR A 18 15.02 16.82 -30.20
N SER A 19 15.71 15.72 -29.87
CA SER A 19 15.21 14.70 -28.95
C SER A 19 14.93 15.24 -27.54
N ARG A 20 15.79 16.11 -27.02
CA ARG A 20 15.59 16.77 -25.71
C ARG A 20 14.41 17.76 -25.74
N ILE A 21 14.32 18.57 -26.79
CA ILE A 21 13.20 19.50 -26.99
C ILE A 21 11.88 18.73 -27.13
N TRP A 22 11.86 17.65 -27.91
CA TRP A 22 10.70 16.77 -28.07
C TRP A 22 10.29 16.13 -26.74
N SER A 23 11.26 15.63 -25.96
CA SER A 23 11.00 15.07 -24.63
C SER A 23 10.43 16.12 -23.68
N PHE A 24 10.89 17.37 -23.75
CA PHE A 24 10.37 18.48 -22.97
C PHE A 24 8.93 18.87 -23.38
N ILE A 25 8.65 18.92 -24.68
CA ILE A 25 7.30 19.16 -25.22
C ILE A 25 6.35 18.04 -24.78
N LEU A 26 6.76 16.77 -24.91
CA LEU A 26 5.98 15.63 -24.43
C LEU A 26 5.75 15.66 -22.92
N TYR A 27 6.74 16.12 -22.15
CA TYR A 27 6.59 16.31 -20.71
C TYR A 27 5.51 17.36 -20.40
N ILE A 28 5.55 18.52 -21.07
CA ILE A 28 4.54 19.57 -20.92
C ILE A 28 3.16 19.05 -21.32
N LEU A 29 3.03 18.41 -22.49
CA LEU A 29 1.78 17.82 -22.97
C LEU A 29 1.22 16.80 -21.97
N ARG A 30 2.03 15.84 -21.52
CA ARG A 30 1.61 14.84 -20.52
C ARG A 30 1.17 15.48 -19.21
N LYS A 31 1.87 16.53 -18.75
CA LYS A 31 1.50 17.28 -17.56
C LYS A 31 0.12 17.93 -17.73
N HIS A 32 -0.11 18.64 -18.84
CA HIS A 32 -1.40 19.28 -19.11
C HIS A 32 -2.53 18.28 -19.35
N LEU A 33 -2.31 17.21 -20.10
CA LEU A 33 -3.29 16.12 -20.29
C LEU A 33 -3.69 15.50 -18.95
N ARG A 34 -2.73 15.28 -18.05
CA ARG A 34 -3.02 14.77 -16.70
C ARG A 34 -3.88 15.75 -15.92
N THR A 35 -3.57 17.04 -15.98
CA THR A 35 -4.42 18.09 -15.39
C THR A 35 -5.84 18.02 -15.96
N ILE A 36 -6.00 17.95 -17.29
CA ILE A 36 -7.32 17.88 -17.94
C ILE A 36 -8.09 16.62 -17.52
N ILE A 37 -7.47 15.45 -17.55
CA ILE A 37 -8.09 14.19 -17.12
C ILE A 37 -8.52 14.25 -15.66
N GLN A 38 -7.69 14.84 -14.77
CA GLN A 38 -8.05 15.07 -13.38
C GLN A 38 -9.24 16.04 -13.20
N TYR A 39 -9.45 16.98 -14.14
CA TYR A 39 -10.59 17.91 -14.11
C TYR A 39 -11.87 17.35 -14.76
N GLN A 40 -11.81 16.24 -15.52
CA GLN A 40 -12.94 15.72 -16.30
C GLN A 40 -13.78 14.63 -15.61
N THR A 41 -13.56 14.32 -14.33
CA THR A 41 -14.29 13.27 -13.59
C THR A 41 -15.11 13.85 -12.43
N VAL A 42 -16.38 13.43 -12.35
CA VAL A 42 -17.37 13.55 -11.25
C VAL A 42 -17.09 14.67 -10.23
N ARG A 43 -17.81 15.79 -10.35
CA ARG A 43 -17.77 16.86 -9.34
C ARG A 43 -18.68 16.50 -8.16
N TYR A 44 -18.15 16.64 -6.95
CA TYR A 44 -18.97 16.63 -5.75
C TYR A 44 -19.45 18.06 -5.50
N ASP A 45 -20.71 18.34 -5.82
CA ASP A 45 -21.29 19.66 -5.61
C ASP A 45 -21.61 19.84 -4.12
N THR A 46 -20.88 20.73 -3.46
CA THR A 46 -21.18 21.14 -2.08
C THR A 46 -22.46 21.97 -2.06
N LEU A 47 -23.58 21.31 -1.76
CA LEU A 47 -24.87 21.97 -1.60
C LEU A 47 -24.92 22.72 -0.26
N PRO A 48 -25.44 23.97 -0.24
CA PRO A 48 -25.59 24.70 1.01
C PRO A 48 -26.57 24.00 1.94
N LEU A 49 -26.24 23.94 3.24
CA LEU A 49 -27.12 23.36 4.23
C LEU A 49 -28.40 24.18 4.40
N SER A 50 -29.55 23.50 4.43
CA SER A 50 -30.81 24.10 4.86
C SER A 50 -30.71 24.60 6.32
N PRO A 51 -31.57 25.54 6.74
CA PRO A 51 -31.59 26.01 8.13
C PRO A 51 -31.76 24.86 9.14
N VAL A 52 -32.61 23.87 8.83
CA VAL A 52 -32.83 22.68 9.68
C VAL A 52 -31.56 21.83 9.78
N SER A 53 -30.90 21.56 8.65
CA SER A 53 -29.64 20.80 8.65
C SER A 53 -28.55 21.54 9.40
N ARG A 54 -28.45 22.87 9.26
CA ARG A 54 -27.49 23.68 10.01
C ARG A 54 -27.72 23.57 11.52
N ASN A 55 -28.96 23.66 11.98
CA ASN A 55 -29.31 23.49 13.40
C ASN A 55 -28.96 22.08 13.90
N ARG A 56 -29.24 21.04 13.11
CA ARG A 56 -28.84 19.65 13.45
C ARG A 56 -27.33 19.50 13.54
N LEU A 57 -26.58 20.14 12.65
CA LEU A 57 -25.12 20.12 12.69
C LEU A 57 -24.56 20.84 13.92
N HIS A 58 -25.16 21.94 14.34
CA HIS A 58 -24.78 22.64 15.58
C HIS A 58 -25.07 21.83 16.84
N ALA A 59 -26.02 20.90 16.79
CA ALA A 59 -26.34 20.02 17.91
C ALA A 59 -25.32 18.88 18.11
N VAL A 60 -24.41 18.66 17.16
CA VAL A 60 -23.37 17.63 17.23
C VAL A 60 -21.98 18.25 17.20
N LYS A 61 -21.00 17.56 17.79
CA LYS A 61 -19.61 18.02 17.80
C LYS A 61 -19.02 17.91 16.39
N ARG A 62 -18.12 18.86 16.07
CA ARG A 62 -17.22 18.72 14.91
C ARG A 62 -16.32 17.50 15.12
N LYS A 63 -16.14 16.72 14.06
CA LYS A 63 -15.44 15.44 14.09
C LYS A 63 -14.00 15.58 13.65
N ILE A 64 -13.19 14.60 14.02
CA ILE A 64 -11.78 14.47 13.64
C ILE A 64 -11.68 13.41 12.53
N LEU A 65 -11.04 13.77 11.42
CA LEU A 65 -10.70 12.84 10.35
C LEU A 65 -9.18 12.61 10.36
N VAL A 66 -8.79 11.42 10.81
CA VAL A 66 -7.42 10.93 10.80
C VAL A 66 -7.10 10.38 9.41
N LEU A 67 -6.04 10.89 8.80
CA LEU A 67 -5.64 10.60 7.43
C LEU A 67 -4.28 9.90 7.42
N ASP A 68 -4.22 8.73 6.82
CA ASP A 68 -2.96 8.11 6.41
C ASP A 68 -2.36 8.82 5.17
N LEU A 69 -1.06 8.63 4.91
CA LEU A 69 -0.35 9.29 3.80
C LEU A 69 -0.05 8.33 2.64
N ASP A 70 0.86 7.38 2.86
CA ASP A 70 1.42 6.51 1.84
C ASP A 70 0.37 5.49 1.36
N GLU A 71 0.23 5.32 0.05
CA GLU A 71 -0.82 4.51 -0.61
C GLU A 71 -2.28 4.97 -0.32
N THR A 72 -2.48 5.98 0.54
CA THR A 72 -3.78 6.56 0.85
C THR A 72 -4.01 7.89 0.13
N LEU A 73 -3.16 8.90 0.37
CA LEU A 73 -3.21 10.23 -0.25
C LEU A 73 -2.14 10.44 -1.33
N ILE A 74 -1.02 9.73 -1.21
CA ILE A 74 0.12 9.83 -2.11
C ILE A 74 0.72 8.46 -2.40
N HIS A 75 1.64 8.40 -3.36
CA HIS A 75 2.53 7.29 -3.58
C HIS A 75 3.93 7.83 -3.86
N SER A 76 4.94 7.31 -3.16
CA SER A 76 6.33 7.78 -3.32
C SER A 76 7.31 6.65 -3.63
N HIS A 77 8.41 7.01 -4.27
CA HIS A 77 9.58 6.15 -4.44
C HIS A 77 10.85 6.98 -4.33
N HIS A 78 12.00 6.35 -4.05
CA HIS A 78 13.28 7.04 -3.89
C HIS A 78 14.31 6.66 -4.96
N ASP A 79 15.35 7.49 -5.11
CA ASP A 79 16.46 7.25 -6.04
C ASP A 79 17.00 5.81 -5.96
N GLY A 80 17.26 5.20 -7.11
CA GLY A 80 17.83 3.85 -7.20
C GLY A 80 16.82 2.71 -7.14
N VAL A 81 15.53 2.98 -6.88
CA VAL A 81 14.46 1.99 -6.93
C VAL A 81 13.51 2.29 -8.09
N LEU A 82 13.75 1.64 -9.24
CA LEU A 82 12.80 1.64 -10.37
C LEU A 82 11.53 0.89 -9.95
N ARG A 83 10.42 1.61 -9.81
CA ARG A 83 9.10 1.01 -9.54
C ARG A 83 8.33 0.81 -10.85
N PRO A 84 7.93 -0.44 -11.19
CA PRO A 84 7.12 -0.71 -12.39
C PRO A 84 5.70 -0.11 -12.29
N THR A 85 5.24 0.17 -11.06
CA THR A 85 3.89 0.67 -10.79
C THR A 85 3.64 2.06 -11.35
N VAL A 86 4.69 2.87 -11.56
CA VAL A 86 4.62 4.19 -12.19
C VAL A 86 5.08 4.04 -13.64
N ARG A 87 4.23 4.44 -14.60
CA ARG A 87 4.60 4.39 -16.02
C ARG A 87 5.92 5.14 -16.24
N PRO A 88 6.92 4.55 -16.92
CA PRO A 88 8.19 5.21 -17.19
C PRO A 88 7.99 6.59 -17.83
N GLY A 89 8.54 7.63 -17.20
CA GLY A 89 8.41 9.02 -17.66
C GLY A 89 7.14 9.75 -17.20
N THR A 90 6.35 9.18 -16.28
CA THR A 90 5.38 9.97 -15.51
C THR A 90 6.15 10.86 -14.53
N PRO A 91 5.97 12.19 -14.60
CA PRO A 91 6.68 13.09 -13.70
C PRO A 91 6.06 13.09 -12.30
N PRO A 92 6.89 13.22 -11.25
CA PRO A 92 6.41 13.40 -9.89
C PRO A 92 5.67 14.75 -9.77
N ASP A 93 4.73 14.83 -8.85
CA ASP A 93 4.06 16.09 -8.51
C ASP A 93 4.99 16.99 -7.67
N PHE A 94 5.80 16.39 -6.80
CA PHE A 94 6.90 17.07 -6.12
C PHE A 94 8.02 16.10 -5.73
N ILE A 95 9.22 16.65 -5.51
CA ILE A 95 10.40 15.90 -5.07
C ILE A 95 10.78 16.38 -3.67
N LEU A 96 10.86 15.46 -2.72
CA LEU A 96 11.37 15.73 -1.39
C LEU A 96 12.83 15.34 -1.31
N LYS A 97 13.64 16.17 -0.65
CA LYS A 97 15.04 15.88 -0.35
C LYS A 97 15.14 15.79 1.17
N VAL A 98 15.37 14.58 1.68
CA VAL A 98 15.45 14.31 3.12
C VAL A 98 16.81 13.69 3.41
N VAL A 99 17.46 14.11 4.49
CA VAL A 99 18.73 13.50 4.92
C VAL A 99 18.41 12.42 5.94
N ILE A 100 18.74 11.17 5.60
CA ILE A 100 18.59 10.00 6.48
C ILE A 100 20.00 9.52 6.80
N ASP A 101 20.38 9.48 8.08
CA ASP A 101 21.70 9.02 8.53
C ASP A 101 22.87 9.65 7.75
N LYS A 102 22.83 10.98 7.60
CA LYS A 102 23.81 11.79 6.85
C LYS A 102 23.84 11.57 5.33
N HIS A 103 22.96 10.73 4.79
CA HIS A 103 22.83 10.50 3.35
C HIS A 103 21.60 11.24 2.80
N PRO A 104 21.76 12.12 1.79
CA PRO A 104 20.62 12.78 1.16
C PRO A 104 19.86 11.80 0.27
N VAL A 105 18.60 11.56 0.59
CA VAL A 105 17.68 10.71 -0.18
C VAL A 105 16.63 11.60 -0.85
N ARG A 106 16.40 11.36 -2.15
CA ARG A 106 15.32 12.04 -2.91
C ARG A 106 14.12 11.12 -3.01
N PHE A 107 12.95 11.63 -2.64
CA PHE A 107 11.66 10.96 -2.82
C PHE A 107 10.88 11.66 -3.93
N PHE A 108 10.48 10.88 -4.94
CA PHE A 108 9.60 11.27 -6.02
C PHE A 108 8.16 10.95 -5.61
N VAL A 109 7.39 11.98 -5.30
CA VAL A 109 6.04 11.84 -4.74
C VAL A 109 5.00 12.11 -5.82
N HIS A 110 4.03 11.20 -5.93
CA HIS A 110 2.86 11.32 -6.77
C HIS A 110 1.64 11.51 -5.89
N LYS A 111 0.77 12.42 -6.28
CA LYS A 111 -0.48 12.73 -5.59
C LYS A 111 -1.58 11.83 -6.10
N ARG A 112 -2.34 11.21 -5.20
CA ARG A 112 -3.54 10.48 -5.59
C ARG A 112 -4.50 11.46 -6.29
N PRO A 113 -5.15 11.07 -7.40
CA PRO A 113 -6.11 11.93 -8.06
C PRO A 113 -7.13 12.50 -7.06
N HIS A 114 -7.48 13.76 -7.25
CA HIS A 114 -8.45 14.50 -6.44
C HIS A 114 -8.03 14.80 -4.99
N VAL A 115 -6.80 14.50 -4.55
CA VAL A 115 -6.37 14.73 -3.16
C VAL A 115 -6.50 16.20 -2.71
N ASP A 116 -6.18 17.17 -3.57
CA ASP A 116 -6.27 18.59 -3.22
C ASP A 116 -7.70 19.03 -2.94
N PHE A 117 -8.60 18.67 -3.87
CA PHE A 117 -10.02 18.94 -3.78
C PHE A 117 -10.65 18.20 -2.59
N PHE A 118 -10.27 16.94 -2.39
CA PHE A 118 -10.70 16.16 -1.22
C PHE A 118 -10.34 16.90 0.08
N LEU A 119 -9.06 17.28 0.27
CA LEU A 119 -8.60 18.00 1.46
C LEU A 119 -9.28 19.37 1.62
N GLU A 120 -9.50 20.09 0.53
CA GLU A 120 -10.23 21.36 0.52
C GLU A 120 -11.66 21.20 1.04
N VAL A 121 -12.38 20.18 0.58
CA VAL A 121 -13.76 19.90 0.99
C VAL A 121 -13.80 19.39 2.43
N VAL A 122 -13.03 18.34 2.77
CA VAL A 122 -13.14 17.71 4.10
C VAL A 122 -12.61 18.59 5.22
N SER A 123 -11.67 19.51 4.96
CA SER A 123 -11.17 20.46 5.97
C SER A 123 -12.22 21.47 6.43
N GLN A 124 -13.27 21.70 5.65
CA GLN A 124 -14.42 22.53 6.06
C GLN A 124 -15.35 21.78 7.02
N TRP A 125 -15.32 20.45 7.00
CA TRP A 125 -16.25 19.59 7.75
C TRP A 125 -15.61 18.99 9.00
N TYR A 126 -14.33 18.61 8.89
CA TYR A 126 -13.58 17.87 9.90
C TYR A 126 -12.38 18.66 10.36
N GLU A 127 -11.94 18.42 11.59
CA GLU A 127 -10.56 18.68 11.98
C GLU A 127 -9.68 17.57 11.38
N LEU A 128 -8.67 17.94 10.60
CA LEU A 128 -7.82 16.95 9.94
C LEU A 128 -6.57 16.66 10.78
N VAL A 129 -6.26 15.38 10.93
CA VAL A 129 -5.08 14.90 11.64
C VAL A 129 -4.31 13.96 10.72
N VAL A 130 -3.01 14.19 10.53
CA VAL A 130 -2.16 13.22 9.83
C VAL A 130 -1.75 12.15 10.84
N PHE A 131 -1.94 10.87 10.51
CA PHE A 131 -1.37 9.76 11.28
C PHE A 131 -0.79 8.74 10.32
N THR A 132 0.53 8.68 10.20
CA THR A 132 1.24 7.80 9.27
C THR A 132 2.19 6.86 10.02
N ALA A 133 2.36 5.63 9.50
CA ALA A 133 3.38 4.70 9.97
C ALA A 133 4.79 5.03 9.42
N SER A 134 4.96 6.14 8.71
CA SER A 134 6.25 6.59 8.18
C SER A 134 7.03 7.46 9.17
N MET A 135 8.34 7.59 8.95
CA MET A 135 9.22 8.43 9.76
C MET A 135 8.82 9.91 9.65
N GLU A 136 8.92 10.64 10.76
CA GLU A 136 8.57 12.05 10.85
C GLU A 136 9.27 12.92 9.81
N ILE A 137 10.57 12.72 9.59
CA ILE A 137 11.37 13.50 8.62
C ILE A 137 10.80 13.46 7.19
N TYR A 138 10.14 12.36 6.82
CA TYR A 138 9.47 12.19 5.53
C TYR A 138 8.01 12.63 5.61
N GLY A 139 7.28 12.13 6.62
CA GLY A 139 5.84 12.39 6.76
C GLY A 139 5.50 13.88 6.97
N SER A 140 6.31 14.61 7.73
CA SER A 140 6.18 16.06 7.91
C SER A 140 6.35 16.81 6.59
N ALA A 141 7.40 16.49 5.83
CA ALA A 141 7.69 17.11 4.54
C ALA A 141 6.59 16.83 3.50
N VAL A 142 6.02 15.62 3.48
CA VAL A 142 4.85 15.31 2.64
C VAL A 142 3.64 16.13 3.09
N ALA A 143 3.33 16.14 4.39
CA ALA A 143 2.19 16.86 4.95
C ALA A 143 2.27 18.37 4.65
N ASP A 144 3.45 18.99 4.73
CA ASP A 144 3.65 20.40 4.40
C ASP A 144 3.34 20.69 2.92
N LYS A 145 3.74 19.79 2.02
CA LYS A 145 3.45 19.92 0.58
C LYS A 145 1.96 19.75 0.27
N LEU A 146 1.24 18.89 0.99
CA LEU A 146 -0.20 18.73 0.82
C LEU A 146 -1.01 19.85 1.49
N ASP A 147 -0.54 20.35 2.64
CA ASP A 147 -1.16 21.46 3.35
C ASP A 147 -1.07 22.76 2.53
N ASN A 148 0.07 22.99 1.89
CA ASN A 148 0.34 24.17 1.07
C ASN A 148 0.05 25.49 1.82
N ASN A 149 0.50 25.58 3.08
CA ASN A 149 0.33 26.71 3.99
C ASN A 149 -1.14 27.05 4.33
N ARG A 150 -2.08 26.14 4.11
CA ARG A 150 -3.49 26.33 4.52
C ARG A 150 -3.68 26.16 6.03
N GLY A 151 -2.75 25.48 6.70
CA GLY A 151 -2.83 25.21 8.14
C GLY A 151 -3.96 24.24 8.51
N ILE A 152 -4.33 23.36 7.60
CA ILE A 152 -5.38 22.34 7.80
C ILE A 152 -4.82 21.03 8.37
N LEU A 153 -3.52 20.74 8.16
CA LEU A 153 -2.83 19.53 8.65
C LEU A 153 -1.86 19.86 9.80
N LYS A 154 -2.32 20.54 10.85
CA LYS A 154 -1.43 20.98 11.96
C LYS A 154 -1.05 19.86 12.94
N ARG A 155 -1.99 18.98 13.25
CA ARG A 155 -1.79 17.86 14.18
C ARG A 155 -1.31 16.64 13.41
N ARG A 156 -0.16 16.09 13.80
CA ARG A 156 0.53 15.05 13.04
C ARG A 156 1.12 14.01 13.98
N PHE A 157 0.90 12.75 13.64
CA PHE A 157 1.42 11.58 14.31
C PHE A 157 2.16 10.72 13.28
N TYR A 158 3.32 10.25 13.69
CA TYR A 158 4.28 9.51 12.88
C TYR A 158 4.58 8.14 13.49
N ARG A 159 5.47 7.36 12.86
CA ARG A 159 5.87 6.02 13.29
C ARG A 159 6.12 5.87 14.80
N GLN A 160 6.79 6.83 15.44
CA GLN A 160 7.10 6.75 16.87
C GLN A 160 5.87 6.81 17.79
N HIS A 161 4.70 7.22 17.27
CA HIS A 161 3.43 7.25 17.99
C HIS A 161 2.58 6.01 17.72
N CYS A 162 3.00 5.12 16.81
CA CYS A 162 2.33 3.85 16.57
C CYS A 162 2.76 2.82 17.62
N THR A 163 1.86 1.88 17.92
CA THR A 163 2.22 0.66 18.66
C THR A 163 2.60 -0.42 17.67
N LEU A 164 3.80 -0.98 17.79
CA LEU A 164 4.23 -2.11 16.95
C LEU A 164 3.64 -3.40 17.52
N ASP A 165 2.78 -4.06 16.76
CA ASP A 165 2.13 -5.31 17.15
C ASP A 165 1.99 -6.26 15.95
N LEU A 166 2.52 -7.48 16.09
CA LEU A 166 2.53 -8.51 15.04
C LEU A 166 3.03 -7.97 13.68
N GLY A 167 4.13 -7.21 13.70
CA GLY A 167 4.73 -6.62 12.49
C GLY A 167 3.95 -5.46 11.86
N SER A 168 2.83 -5.08 12.46
CA SER A 168 1.98 -3.98 12.00
C SER A 168 2.14 -2.77 12.91
N TYR A 169 2.24 -1.58 12.33
CA TYR A 169 2.16 -0.33 13.08
C TYR A 169 0.69 0.02 13.32
N ILE A 170 0.21 -0.21 14.54
CA ILE A 170 -1.14 0.12 14.98
C ILE A 170 -1.21 1.59 15.38
N LYS A 171 -2.23 2.28 14.87
CA LYS A 171 -2.57 3.67 15.14
C LYS A 171 -3.66 3.70 16.21
N ASP A 172 -3.25 3.87 17.46
CA ASP A 172 -4.18 4.02 18.57
C ASP A 172 -4.86 5.39 18.50
N LEU A 173 -6.18 5.40 18.25
CA LEU A 173 -6.98 6.61 18.11
C LEU A 173 -7.18 7.34 19.44
N SER A 174 -7.04 6.65 20.57
CA SER A 174 -7.17 7.25 21.90
C SER A 174 -6.08 8.30 22.18
N VAL A 175 -4.92 8.16 21.54
CA VAL A 175 -3.81 9.14 21.58
C VAL A 175 -4.18 10.43 20.85
N VAL A 176 -5.07 10.35 19.86
CA VAL A 176 -5.53 11.51 19.10
C VAL A 176 -6.66 12.22 19.86
N HIS A 177 -7.63 11.49 20.38
CA HIS A 177 -8.76 12.07 21.10
C HIS A 177 -9.43 11.03 22.00
N SER A 178 -9.89 11.46 23.18
CA SER A 178 -10.57 10.57 24.15
C SER A 178 -11.98 10.19 23.72
N ASP A 179 -12.70 11.08 23.02
CA ASP A 179 -14.04 10.82 22.47
C ASP A 179 -13.94 10.08 21.13
N LEU A 180 -14.03 8.76 21.18
CA LEU A 180 -14.04 7.90 19.99
C LEU A 180 -15.34 8.02 19.17
N SER A 181 -16.40 8.64 19.70
CA SER A 181 -17.64 8.83 18.94
C SER A 181 -17.49 9.88 17.82
N SER A 182 -16.43 10.72 17.92
CA SER A 182 -16.19 11.83 17.01
C SER A 182 -14.95 11.66 16.13
N ILE A 183 -14.29 10.49 16.13
CA ILE A 183 -13.06 10.25 15.35
C ILE A 183 -13.27 9.22 14.25
N VAL A 184 -12.74 9.50 13.07
CA VAL A 184 -12.78 8.62 11.90
C VAL A 184 -11.37 8.47 11.37
N ILE A 185 -10.94 7.24 11.05
CA ILE A 185 -9.65 6.99 10.41
C ILE A 185 -9.83 6.51 8.97
N LEU A 186 -9.12 7.14 8.04
CA LEU A 186 -9.03 6.73 6.64
C LEU A 186 -7.65 6.13 6.37
N ASP A 187 -7.61 4.83 6.10
CA ASP A 187 -6.36 4.09 5.97
C ASP A 187 -6.55 2.88 5.05
N ASN A 188 -5.53 2.57 4.26
CA ASN A 188 -5.55 1.44 3.34
C ASN A 188 -5.17 0.11 3.99
N SER A 189 -4.55 0.14 5.18
CA SER A 189 -3.98 -1.01 5.86
C SER A 189 -4.84 -1.43 7.05
N PRO A 190 -5.53 -2.60 7.01
CA PRO A 190 -6.36 -3.08 8.11
C PRO A 190 -5.63 -3.23 9.46
N GLY A 191 -4.33 -3.55 9.42
CA GLY A 191 -3.50 -3.60 10.62
C GLY A 191 -3.38 -2.26 11.34
N ALA A 192 -3.46 -1.13 10.62
CA ALA A 192 -3.25 0.20 11.19
C ALA A 192 -4.38 0.62 12.14
N TYR A 193 -5.63 0.23 11.86
CA TYR A 193 -6.80 0.53 12.70
C TYR A 193 -7.31 -0.70 13.46
N ARG A 194 -6.47 -1.71 13.66
CA ARG A 194 -6.86 -2.98 14.33
C ARG A 194 -7.51 -2.76 15.70
N SER A 195 -7.05 -1.77 16.47
CA SER A 195 -7.63 -1.46 17.79
C SER A 195 -8.96 -0.71 17.73
N HIS A 196 -9.30 -0.09 16.59
CA HIS A 196 -10.49 0.75 16.41
C HIS A 196 -11.18 0.50 15.07
N PRO A 197 -11.57 -0.75 14.75
CA PRO A 197 -12.13 -1.10 13.44
C PRO A 197 -13.46 -0.38 13.17
N ASP A 198 -14.26 -0.11 14.21
CA ASP A 198 -15.56 0.57 14.09
C ASP A 198 -15.43 2.08 13.78
N ASN A 199 -14.22 2.63 13.87
CA ASN A 199 -13.90 4.01 13.52
C ASN A 199 -13.28 4.14 12.12
N ALA A 200 -13.06 3.02 11.42
CA ALA A 200 -12.28 2.99 10.20
C ALA A 200 -13.14 3.10 8.94
N ILE A 201 -12.58 3.79 7.95
CA ILE A 201 -13.00 3.77 6.56
C ILE A 201 -11.87 3.11 5.78
N PRO A 202 -12.02 1.84 5.36
CA PRO A 202 -11.05 1.21 4.48
C PRO A 202 -11.01 1.92 3.13
N ILE A 203 -9.81 2.13 2.61
CA ILE A 203 -9.61 2.64 1.25
C ILE A 203 -8.64 1.76 0.49
N LYS A 204 -8.85 1.60 -0.82
CA LYS A 204 -7.91 0.84 -1.65
C LYS A 204 -6.55 1.55 -1.72
N SER A 205 -5.47 0.77 -1.61
CA SER A 205 -4.10 1.24 -1.84
C SER A 205 -3.96 1.83 -3.25
N TRP A 206 -3.23 2.92 -3.37
CA TRP A 206 -3.01 3.61 -4.64
C TRP A 206 -1.53 3.69 -5.01
N PHE A 207 -1.21 3.31 -6.25
CA PHE A 207 0.18 3.13 -6.70
C PHE A 207 0.55 3.92 -7.98
N SER A 208 -0.34 4.81 -8.46
CA SER A 208 -0.18 5.79 -9.56
C SER A 208 -1.32 5.83 -10.59
N ASP A 209 -2.37 5.01 -10.42
CA ASP A 209 -3.52 4.98 -11.33
C ASP A 209 -4.15 6.39 -11.48
N PRO A 210 -4.06 7.02 -12.66
CA PRO A 210 -4.60 8.37 -12.86
C PRO A 210 -6.12 8.41 -12.93
N SER A 211 -6.79 7.26 -13.07
CA SER A 211 -8.26 7.13 -13.12
C SER A 211 -8.90 6.85 -11.76
N ASP A 212 -8.09 6.80 -10.68
CA ASP A 212 -8.59 6.55 -9.33
C ASP A 212 -9.57 7.63 -8.86
N THR A 213 -10.77 7.22 -8.44
CA THR A 213 -11.81 8.11 -7.90
C THR A 213 -12.11 7.83 -6.42
N ALA A 214 -11.28 7.05 -5.72
CA ALA A 214 -11.64 6.55 -4.39
C ALA A 214 -11.84 7.68 -3.38
N LEU A 215 -11.00 8.72 -3.40
CA LEU A 215 -11.15 9.88 -2.52
C LEU A 215 -12.46 10.65 -2.79
N LEU A 216 -12.87 10.78 -4.06
CA LEU A 216 -14.15 11.43 -4.41
C LEU A 216 -15.35 10.62 -3.93
N ASN A 217 -15.31 9.30 -4.10
CA ASN A 217 -16.40 8.40 -3.72
C ASN A 217 -16.67 8.40 -2.21
N LEU A 218 -15.71 8.86 -1.39
CA LEU A 218 -15.88 8.98 0.05
C LEU A 218 -16.62 10.26 0.48
N LEU A 219 -16.67 11.30 -0.35
CA LEU A 219 -17.23 12.60 0.03
C LEU A 219 -18.70 12.52 0.47
N PRO A 220 -19.63 11.82 -0.22
CA PRO A 220 -21.02 11.73 0.23
C PRO A 220 -21.14 11.10 1.63
N MET A 221 -20.36 10.05 1.90
CA MET A 221 -20.40 9.36 3.19
C MET A 221 -19.79 10.23 4.30
N LEU A 222 -18.66 10.89 4.02
CA LEU A 222 -18.04 11.84 4.95
C LEU A 222 -18.95 13.03 5.21
N ASP A 223 -19.72 13.51 4.24
CA ASP A 223 -20.70 14.57 4.45
C ASP A 223 -21.83 14.10 5.40
N ALA A 224 -22.38 12.91 5.16
CA ALA A 224 -23.42 12.33 6.01
C ALA A 224 -22.96 12.12 7.47
N LEU A 225 -21.72 11.64 7.66
CA LEU A 225 -21.14 11.40 9.00
C LEU A 225 -21.04 12.67 9.85
N ARG A 226 -21.06 13.87 9.25
CA ARG A 226 -21.04 15.14 10.01
C ARG A 226 -22.19 15.21 11.02
N PHE A 227 -23.35 14.65 10.68
CA PHE A 227 -24.59 14.76 11.44
C PHE A 227 -24.79 13.70 12.52
N THR A 228 -23.89 12.71 12.63
CA THR A 228 -24.04 11.65 13.64
C THR A 228 -23.58 12.11 15.02
N SER A 229 -24.18 11.59 16.08
CA SER A 229 -23.66 11.75 17.45
C SER A 229 -22.45 10.84 17.70
N ASP A 230 -22.51 9.63 17.15
CA ASP A 230 -21.44 8.64 17.15
C ASP A 230 -21.23 8.12 15.73
N VAL A 231 -20.04 8.34 15.16
CA VAL A 231 -19.68 7.86 13.82
C VAL A 231 -19.73 6.34 13.70
N ARG A 232 -19.46 5.63 14.80
CA ARG A 232 -19.44 4.16 14.84
C ARG A 232 -20.83 3.59 14.57
N SER A 233 -21.90 4.30 14.95
CA SER A 233 -23.28 3.87 14.67
C SER A 233 -23.58 3.67 13.17
N VAL A 234 -22.81 4.33 12.30
CA VAL A 234 -22.88 4.19 10.84
C VAL A 234 -21.75 3.28 10.35
N LEU A 235 -20.51 3.56 10.75
CA LEU A 235 -19.32 2.84 10.26
C LEU A 235 -19.33 1.35 10.63
N SER A 236 -19.79 1.00 11.84
CA SER A 236 -19.90 -0.38 12.31
C SER A 236 -21.00 -1.17 11.59
N ARG A 237 -21.75 -0.58 10.65
CA ARG A 237 -22.72 -1.31 9.82
C ARG A 237 -22.07 -1.93 8.57
N ASN A 238 -20.89 -1.43 8.18
CA ASN A 238 -20.13 -1.94 7.02
C ASN A 238 -19.29 -3.19 7.35
N LEU A 239 -19.73 -4.02 8.32
CA LEU A 239 -18.99 -5.17 8.87
C LEU A 239 -18.66 -6.27 7.85
N HIS A 240 -19.37 -6.34 6.72
CA HIS A 240 -19.12 -7.38 5.70
C HIS A 240 -17.77 -7.23 5.01
N GLN A 241 -17.16 -6.04 5.00
CA GLN A 241 -15.85 -5.81 4.39
C GLN A 241 -14.69 -6.02 5.38
N HIS A 242 -14.89 -5.71 6.67
CA HIS A 242 -13.90 -5.92 7.73
C HIS A 242 -13.80 -7.38 8.16
N ARG A 243 -14.92 -8.11 8.19
CA ARG A 243 -14.95 -9.53 8.55
C ARG A 243 -14.27 -10.42 7.50
N LEU A 244 -14.28 -10.08 6.21
CA LEU A 244 -13.54 -10.89 5.24
C LEU A 244 -12.00 -10.80 5.39
N CYS A 245 -11.50 -9.80 6.12
CA CYS A 245 -10.08 -9.64 6.43
C CYS A 245 -9.70 -10.28 7.78
N CYS A 246 -10.56 -10.22 8.81
CA CYS A 246 -10.32 -10.81 10.13
C CYS A 246 -10.97 -12.20 10.38
N GLN A 247 -11.90 -12.66 9.54
CA GLN A 247 -12.73 -13.85 9.76
C GLN A 247 -12.39 -15.01 8.82
N LYS A 248 -11.23 -14.96 8.15
CA LYS A 248 -10.68 -16.17 7.50
C LYS A 248 -10.26 -17.26 8.49
N ASP A 249 -10.33 -17.00 9.79
CA ASP A 249 -9.98 -17.99 10.82
C ASP A 249 -11.16 -18.67 11.52
N LEU A 250 -12.43 -18.32 11.27
CA LEU A 250 -13.58 -19.04 11.86
C LEU A 250 -14.84 -18.94 10.97
N SER A 251 -15.03 -19.91 10.08
CA SER A 251 -16.29 -20.15 9.37
C SER A 251 -17.18 -21.10 10.19
N TYR A 252 -18.26 -20.59 10.78
CA TYR A 252 -19.39 -21.42 11.19
C TYR A 252 -20.29 -21.64 9.98
N PHE A 253 -20.27 -22.86 9.42
CA PHE A 253 -21.33 -23.32 8.54
C PHE A 253 -22.42 -24.00 9.38
N VAL A 254 -23.63 -23.46 9.34
CA VAL A 254 -24.82 -24.19 9.78
C VAL A 254 -25.29 -24.99 8.56
N ASN A 255 -25.05 -26.31 8.57
CA ASN A 255 -25.73 -27.22 7.65
C ASN A 255 -26.81 -27.95 8.44
N THR A 256 -28.07 -27.62 8.15
CA THR A 256 -29.23 -28.43 8.54
C THR A 256 -29.25 -29.70 7.70
N VAL A 257 -28.92 -30.82 8.32
CA VAL A 257 -29.34 -32.14 7.85
C VAL A 257 -29.74 -32.96 9.08
N ASP A 258 -31.02 -33.33 9.14
CA ASP A 258 -31.62 -34.35 10.01
C ASP A 258 -31.62 -34.16 11.54
N GLY A 259 -31.86 -32.93 12.02
CA GLY A 259 -32.52 -32.71 13.31
C GLY A 259 -31.82 -33.23 14.58
N ARG A 260 -30.53 -33.58 14.54
CA ARG A 260 -29.75 -33.97 15.71
C ARG A 260 -28.35 -33.36 15.67
N PHE A 261 -28.05 -32.52 16.67
CA PHE A 261 -26.75 -31.91 16.89
C PHE A 261 -25.75 -32.96 17.40
N SER A 262 -24.66 -33.19 16.64
CA SER A 262 -23.49 -33.93 17.10
C SER A 262 -22.24 -33.13 16.75
N TRP A 263 -21.52 -32.65 17.77
CA TRP A 263 -20.26 -31.94 17.61
C TRP A 263 -19.14 -32.95 17.31
N ARG A 264 -18.60 -32.92 16.08
CA ARG A 264 -17.32 -33.57 15.77
C ARG A 264 -16.36 -32.49 15.27
N LEU A 265 -15.29 -32.23 16.02
CA LEU A 265 -14.17 -31.43 15.54
C LEU A 265 -13.50 -32.18 14.38
N SER A 266 -13.65 -31.66 13.16
CA SER A 266 -12.70 -31.95 12.08
C SER A 266 -11.92 -30.67 11.80
N ILE A 267 -10.63 -30.69 12.08
CA ILE A 267 -9.70 -29.59 11.80
C ILE A 267 -9.55 -29.49 10.28
N SER A 268 -10.22 -28.54 9.64
CA SER A 268 -9.96 -28.19 8.24
C SER A 268 -8.73 -27.27 8.21
N GLN A 269 -7.62 -27.75 7.64
CA GLN A 269 -6.41 -26.96 7.45
C GLN A 269 -6.67 -25.74 6.54
N PRO A 270 -6.02 -24.59 6.79
CA PRO A 270 -6.15 -23.42 5.93
C PRO A 270 -5.62 -23.72 4.51
N LEU A 271 -6.31 -23.22 3.49
CA LEU A 271 -5.92 -23.28 2.08
C LEU A 271 -4.68 -22.40 1.85
N THR A 272 -3.51 -22.91 2.25
CA THR A 272 -2.19 -22.34 1.93
C THR A 272 -1.65 -23.02 0.67
N MET A 273 -1.01 -22.25 -0.21
CA MET A 273 -0.29 -22.80 -1.38
C MET A 273 0.64 -23.93 -0.94
N LYS A 274 0.51 -25.10 -1.57
CA LYS A 274 1.47 -26.19 -1.40
C LYS A 274 2.76 -25.84 -2.13
N PHE A 275 3.84 -25.65 -1.38
CA PHE A 275 5.17 -25.41 -1.93
C PHE A 275 5.79 -26.75 -2.36
N MET A 276 6.19 -26.86 -3.62
CA MET A 276 6.84 -28.06 -4.18
C MET A 276 8.16 -28.36 -3.46
N TYR A 277 8.89 -27.33 -3.04
CA TYR A 277 10.08 -27.50 -2.22
C TYR A 277 9.84 -28.33 -0.95
N LYS A 278 8.66 -28.18 -0.31
CA LYS A 278 8.30 -28.93 0.91
C LYS A 278 7.94 -30.39 0.62
N GLU A 279 7.43 -30.68 -0.58
CA GLU A 279 7.13 -32.03 -1.04
C GLU A 279 8.40 -32.78 -1.44
N GLU A 280 9.33 -32.10 -2.12
CA GLU A 280 10.61 -32.68 -2.55
C GLU A 280 11.59 -32.89 -1.39
N HIS A 281 11.45 -32.13 -0.30
CA HIS A 281 12.39 -32.13 0.82
C HIS A 281 11.68 -32.40 2.16
N PRO A 282 11.94 -33.56 2.80
CA PRO A 282 11.40 -33.88 4.12
C PRO A 282 11.74 -32.80 5.15
N PHE A 283 10.84 -32.56 6.11
CA PHE A 283 10.95 -31.50 7.11
C PHE A 283 12.29 -31.52 7.86
N GLU A 284 12.73 -32.69 8.34
CA GLU A 284 13.99 -32.83 9.08
C GLU A 284 15.21 -32.39 8.26
N LYS A 285 15.19 -32.67 6.95
CA LYS A 285 16.27 -32.26 6.03
C LYS A 285 16.26 -30.74 5.84
N ARG A 286 15.08 -30.14 5.64
CA ARG A 286 14.92 -28.68 5.52
C ARG A 286 15.37 -27.97 6.79
N ARG A 287 14.91 -28.41 7.96
CA ARG A 287 15.25 -27.82 9.25
C ARG A 287 16.76 -27.87 9.53
N SER A 288 17.40 -29.03 9.32
CA SER A 288 18.85 -29.16 9.49
C SER A 288 19.62 -28.24 8.53
N GLU A 289 19.14 -28.07 7.30
CA GLU A 289 19.76 -27.17 6.33
C GLU A 289 19.56 -25.70 6.71
N GLY A 290 18.35 -25.30 7.03
CA GLY A 290 18.00 -23.93 7.42
C GLY A 290 18.78 -23.47 8.65
N GLU A 291 18.87 -24.33 9.67
CA GLU A 291 19.66 -24.08 10.88
C GLU A 291 21.16 -23.90 10.55
N LYS A 292 21.74 -24.77 9.72
CA LYS A 292 23.13 -24.65 9.27
C LYS A 292 23.38 -23.35 8.52
N ILE A 293 22.45 -22.95 7.64
CA ILE A 293 22.55 -21.70 6.87
C ILE A 293 22.49 -20.49 7.81
N ARG A 294 21.54 -20.46 8.75
CA ARG A 294 21.39 -19.36 9.71
C ARG A 294 22.58 -19.25 10.66
N LYS A 295 23.17 -20.38 11.08
CA LYS A 295 24.39 -20.39 11.88
C LYS A 295 25.61 -19.90 11.10
N LYS A 296 25.71 -20.22 9.81
CA LYS A 296 26.84 -19.83 8.96
C LYS A 296 26.74 -18.39 8.43
N TYR A 297 25.52 -17.89 8.22
CA TYR A 297 25.24 -16.57 7.66
C TYR A 297 24.15 -15.86 8.48
N PRO A 298 24.46 -15.32 9.66
CA PRO A 298 23.47 -14.72 10.57
C PRO A 298 22.77 -13.49 9.96
N ASP A 299 23.48 -12.70 9.15
CA ASP A 299 22.95 -11.50 8.50
C ASP A 299 22.25 -11.79 7.15
N ARG A 300 21.95 -13.07 6.88
CA ARG A 300 21.30 -13.48 5.64
C ARG A 300 20.08 -14.36 5.87
N VAL A 301 19.08 -14.12 5.05
CA VAL A 301 17.77 -14.77 5.10
C VAL A 301 17.71 -15.84 4.01
N PRO A 302 17.49 -17.11 4.37
CA PRO A 302 17.18 -18.16 3.41
C PRO A 302 15.71 -18.06 2.96
N VAL A 303 15.49 -17.91 1.65
CA VAL A 303 14.18 -17.67 1.06
C VAL A 303 13.90 -18.72 -0.01
N ILE A 304 12.72 -19.32 0.02
CA ILE A 304 12.17 -20.17 -1.03
C ILE A 304 11.12 -19.37 -1.80
N VAL A 305 11.29 -19.26 -3.11
CA VAL A 305 10.41 -18.51 -4.01
C VAL A 305 9.85 -19.45 -5.06
N GLU A 306 8.53 -19.59 -5.12
CA GLU A 306 7.84 -20.45 -6.07
C GLU A 306 6.67 -19.76 -6.75
N LYS A 307 6.38 -20.21 -7.98
CA LYS A 307 5.27 -19.70 -8.78
C LYS A 307 3.95 -20.22 -8.25
N ALA A 308 2.94 -19.36 -8.17
CA ALA A 308 1.58 -19.79 -7.86
C ALA A 308 0.99 -20.66 -9.00
N PRO A 309 0.22 -21.73 -8.72
CA PRO A 309 -0.21 -22.70 -9.72
C PRO A 309 -0.96 -22.13 -10.94
N LYS A 310 -1.81 -21.09 -10.76
CA LYS A 310 -2.54 -20.46 -11.87
C LYS A 310 -1.86 -19.22 -12.48
N ALA A 311 -0.66 -18.87 -12.03
CA ALA A 311 0.04 -17.71 -12.57
C ALA A 311 0.47 -17.95 -14.03
N ARG A 312 0.27 -16.97 -14.90
CA ARG A 312 0.68 -17.04 -16.32
C ARG A 312 2.11 -16.55 -16.59
N ILE A 313 2.83 -16.23 -15.50
CA ILE A 313 4.21 -15.73 -15.54
C ILE A 313 5.23 -16.85 -15.80
N GLY A 314 6.38 -16.52 -16.39
CA GLY A 314 7.51 -17.46 -16.54
C GLY A 314 8.06 -18.03 -15.22
N ASP A 315 8.68 -19.20 -15.33
CA ASP A 315 9.29 -19.89 -14.19
C ASP A 315 10.66 -19.31 -13.81
N LEU A 316 11.01 -19.43 -12.53
CA LEU A 316 12.34 -19.11 -12.03
C LEU A 316 13.32 -20.26 -12.29
N ASP A 317 14.55 -19.88 -12.66
CA ASP A 317 15.68 -20.81 -12.84
C ASP A 317 16.11 -21.48 -11.53
N LYS A 318 15.95 -20.76 -10.42
CA LYS A 318 16.27 -21.23 -9.06
C LYS A 318 15.19 -20.80 -8.11
N LYS A 319 14.76 -21.72 -7.25
CA LYS A 319 13.72 -21.46 -6.24
C LYS A 319 14.29 -21.04 -4.88
N LYS A 320 15.57 -21.34 -4.60
CA LYS A 320 16.22 -21.07 -3.31
C LYS A 320 17.20 -19.90 -3.39
N TYR A 321 17.07 -18.97 -2.45
CA TYR A 321 17.84 -17.72 -2.38
C TYR A 321 18.41 -17.51 -0.99
N LEU A 322 19.56 -16.85 -0.92
CA LEU A 322 20.14 -16.37 0.33
C LEU A 322 20.36 -14.87 0.20
N VAL A 323 19.50 -14.08 0.84
CA VAL A 323 19.44 -12.63 0.67
C VAL A 323 19.94 -11.90 1.92
N PRO A 324 20.58 -10.73 1.80
CA PRO A 324 20.91 -9.90 2.95
C PRO A 324 19.67 -9.50 3.75
N SER A 325 19.77 -9.43 5.09
CA SER A 325 18.64 -9.06 5.96
C SER A 325 18.20 -7.61 5.84
N ASP A 326 19.11 -6.72 5.44
CA ASP A 326 18.90 -5.30 5.17
C ASP A 326 18.31 -5.02 3.79
N LEU A 327 18.31 -6.01 2.88
CA LEU A 327 17.67 -5.91 1.58
C LEU A 327 16.17 -5.67 1.75
N THR A 328 15.60 -4.71 1.04
CA THR A 328 14.15 -4.47 1.07
C THR A 328 13.38 -5.49 0.23
N VAL A 329 12.12 -5.74 0.58
CA VAL A 329 11.20 -6.55 -0.21
C VAL A 329 11.07 -6.00 -1.63
N GLY A 330 11.03 -4.67 -1.79
CA GLY A 330 11.02 -4.03 -3.11
C GLY A 330 12.28 -4.28 -3.94
N GLN A 331 13.46 -4.31 -3.32
CA GLN A 331 14.71 -4.67 -4.01
C GLN A 331 14.74 -6.16 -4.37
N PHE A 332 14.28 -7.03 -3.47
CA PHE A 332 14.19 -8.46 -3.76
C PHE A 332 13.21 -8.76 -4.90
N TYR A 333 12.07 -8.07 -4.91
CA TYR A 333 11.09 -8.10 -5.98
C TYR A 333 11.71 -7.76 -7.35
N PHE A 334 12.56 -6.73 -7.41
CA PHE A 334 13.27 -6.36 -8.63
C PHE A 334 14.22 -7.46 -9.11
N LEU A 335 14.94 -8.12 -8.21
CA LEU A 335 15.86 -9.22 -8.56
C LEU A 335 15.10 -10.39 -9.19
N ILE A 336 13.97 -10.78 -8.61
CA ILE A 336 13.12 -11.86 -9.12
C ILE A 336 12.53 -11.50 -10.49
N ARG A 337 12.03 -10.27 -10.64
CA ARG A 337 11.50 -9.76 -11.92
C ARG A 337 12.53 -9.83 -13.05
N LYS A 338 13.79 -9.48 -12.76
CA LYS A 338 14.89 -9.54 -13.73
C LYS A 338 15.20 -10.98 -14.15
N ARG A 339 15.10 -11.95 -13.23
CA ARG A 339 15.33 -13.37 -13.54
C ARG A 339 14.21 -14.01 -14.36
N ILE A 340 12.96 -13.60 -14.12
CA ILE A 340 11.80 -14.05 -14.89
C ILE A 340 11.76 -13.37 -16.29
N HIS A 341 12.62 -12.38 -16.55
CA HIS A 341 12.62 -11.57 -17.79
C HIS A 341 11.28 -10.89 -18.07
N LEU A 342 10.63 -10.42 -17.00
CA LEU A 342 9.29 -9.84 -17.07
C LEU A 342 9.35 -8.39 -17.60
N ARG A 343 8.53 -8.05 -18.61
CA ARG A 343 8.50 -6.70 -19.22
C ARG A 343 7.97 -5.67 -18.23
N ALA A 344 8.32 -4.39 -18.38
CA ALA A 344 8.01 -3.32 -17.40
C ALA A 344 6.51 -3.16 -17.09
N GLU A 345 5.65 -3.51 -18.03
CA GLU A 345 4.19 -3.43 -17.97
C GLU A 345 3.52 -4.62 -17.26
N ASP A 346 4.19 -5.78 -17.19
CA ASP A 346 3.59 -6.98 -16.63
C ASP A 346 3.66 -6.93 -15.10
N ALA A 347 2.57 -7.30 -14.43
CA ALA A 347 2.46 -7.28 -12.97
C ALA A 347 3.14 -8.50 -12.34
N LEU A 348 3.65 -8.32 -11.13
CA LEU A 348 4.16 -9.40 -10.27
C LEU A 348 3.71 -9.09 -8.84
N PHE A 349 3.30 -10.09 -8.08
CA PHE A 349 2.88 -9.93 -6.70
C PHE A 349 3.54 -11.02 -5.88
N PHE A 350 4.08 -10.65 -4.71
CA PHE A 350 4.58 -11.61 -3.73
C PHE A 350 3.52 -11.86 -2.67
N PHE A 351 3.45 -13.10 -2.23
CA PHE A 351 2.58 -13.54 -1.15
C PHE A 351 3.43 -14.29 -0.13
N VAL A 352 3.37 -13.84 1.11
CA VAL A 352 3.96 -14.51 2.27
C VAL A 352 2.82 -14.76 3.24
N ASN A 353 2.55 -16.01 3.57
CA ASN A 353 1.38 -16.39 4.38
C ASN A 353 0.06 -15.74 3.89
N ASN A 354 -0.13 -15.70 2.56
CA ASN A 354 -1.28 -15.11 1.87
C ASN A 354 -1.41 -13.58 1.96
N VAL A 355 -0.39 -12.87 2.46
CA VAL A 355 -0.35 -11.41 2.55
C VAL A 355 0.71 -10.86 1.60
N ILE A 356 0.40 -9.72 0.95
CA ILE A 356 1.38 -9.01 0.14
C ILE A 356 2.29 -8.21 1.06
N PRO A 357 3.60 -8.53 1.14
CA PRO A 357 4.51 -7.85 2.04
C PRO A 357 4.72 -6.38 1.59
N PRO A 358 4.81 -5.43 2.53
CA PRO A 358 5.11 -4.04 2.21
C PRO A 358 6.47 -3.90 1.51
N THR A 359 6.51 -3.16 0.40
CA THR A 359 7.76 -3.00 -0.38
C THR A 359 8.88 -2.28 0.37
N SER A 360 8.53 -1.49 1.38
CA SER A 360 9.46 -0.78 2.27
C SER A 360 10.00 -1.64 3.41
N ALA A 361 9.40 -2.80 3.68
CA ALA A 361 9.91 -3.72 4.70
C ALA A 361 11.23 -4.37 4.25
N THR A 362 12.07 -4.76 5.22
CA THR A 362 13.31 -5.49 4.95
C THR A 362 13.05 -6.99 4.93
N MET A 363 13.87 -7.75 4.20
CA MET A 363 13.81 -9.21 4.15
C MET A 363 14.09 -9.82 5.52
N GLY A 364 14.90 -9.16 6.35
CA GLY A 364 15.14 -9.54 7.75
C GLY A 364 13.90 -9.40 8.62
N LEU A 365 13.17 -8.28 8.51
CA LEU A 365 11.91 -8.09 9.24
C LEU A 365 10.87 -9.10 8.77
N LEU A 366 10.73 -9.26 7.45
CA LEU A 366 9.81 -10.22 6.84
C LEU A 366 10.12 -11.67 7.29
N TYR A 367 11.40 -12.02 7.44
CA TYR A 367 11.83 -13.31 7.96
C TYR A 367 11.43 -13.48 9.43
N GLN A 368 11.72 -12.51 10.29
CA GLN A 368 11.38 -12.60 11.71
C GLN A 368 9.88 -12.83 11.94
N GLU A 369 9.04 -12.22 11.09
CA GLU A 369 7.58 -12.30 11.19
C GLU A 369 6.97 -13.57 10.58
N HIS A 370 7.58 -14.10 9.51
CA HIS A 370 6.91 -15.09 8.66
C HIS A 370 7.77 -16.30 8.26
N HIS A 371 8.96 -16.46 8.83
CA HIS A 371 9.71 -17.71 8.65
C HIS A 371 8.95 -18.89 9.28
N GLU A 372 9.17 -20.07 8.71
CA GLU A 372 8.62 -21.31 9.25
C GLU A 372 9.64 -22.01 10.17
N GLU A 373 9.18 -23.04 10.89
CA GLU A 373 9.99 -23.81 11.85
C GLU A 373 11.21 -24.51 11.23
N ASP A 374 11.25 -24.61 9.90
CA ASP A 374 12.39 -25.12 9.15
C ASP A 374 13.45 -24.06 8.86
N PHE A 375 13.29 -22.85 9.40
CA PHE A 375 14.13 -21.67 9.23
C PHE A 375 14.16 -21.08 7.82
N PHE A 376 13.21 -21.41 6.95
CA PHE A 376 13.05 -20.76 5.65
C PHE A 376 11.90 -19.76 5.63
N LEU A 377 12.03 -18.72 4.81
CA LEU A 377 10.94 -17.84 4.44
C LEU A 377 10.36 -18.28 3.09
N TYR A 378 9.06 -18.53 3.04
CA TYR A 378 8.36 -19.00 1.85
C TYR A 378 7.60 -17.86 1.17
N ILE A 379 7.87 -17.67 -0.12
CA ILE A 379 7.27 -16.60 -0.93
C ILE A 379 6.67 -17.21 -2.19
N ALA A 380 5.38 -16.99 -2.40
CA ALA A 380 4.71 -17.30 -3.64
C ALA A 380 4.66 -16.07 -4.55
N TYR A 381 4.80 -16.24 -5.87
CA TYR A 381 4.66 -15.14 -6.83
C TYR A 381 3.56 -15.38 -7.88
N SER A 382 2.87 -14.31 -8.30
CA SER A 382 1.78 -14.36 -9.30
C SER A 382 1.63 -13.05 -10.11
N ASP A 383 0.95 -13.10 -11.27
CA ASP A 383 0.54 -11.92 -12.07
C ASP A 383 -0.73 -11.23 -11.55
N GLU A 384 -1.42 -11.84 -10.59
CA GLU A 384 -2.68 -11.33 -10.05
C GLU A 384 -2.53 -10.86 -8.59
N SER A 385 -3.18 -9.74 -8.25
CA SER A 385 -3.11 -9.11 -6.93
C SER A 385 -4.04 -9.74 -5.89
N VAL A 386 -4.88 -10.70 -6.31
CA VAL A 386 -5.93 -11.30 -5.48
C VAL A 386 -5.73 -12.81 -5.43
N TYR A 387 -5.47 -13.33 -4.24
CA TYR A 387 -5.25 -14.76 -3.98
C TYR A 387 -6.51 -15.64 -4.18
N GLY A 388 -7.70 -15.03 -4.21
CA GLY A 388 -9.00 -15.70 -4.07
C GLY A 388 -9.48 -16.57 -5.24
N ASP A 389 -9.05 -16.28 -6.48
CA ASP A 389 -9.45 -17.07 -7.66
C ASP A 389 -8.41 -18.14 -8.05
N VAL A 390 -7.21 -18.06 -7.46
CA VAL A 390 -6.09 -18.95 -7.78
C VAL A 390 -6.22 -20.34 -7.13
N LEU A 391 -6.98 -20.48 -6.03
CA LEU A 391 -7.13 -21.74 -5.28
C LEU A 391 -8.52 -22.40 -5.36
N ARG A 392 -9.45 -21.87 -6.15
CA ARG A 392 -10.82 -22.41 -6.20
C ARG A 392 -10.98 -23.79 -6.86
N ASP A 393 -9.92 -24.37 -7.43
CA ASP A 393 -10.00 -25.66 -8.14
C ASP A 393 -8.79 -26.57 -7.87
N VAL A 394 -8.57 -26.96 -6.60
CA VAL A 394 -7.86 -28.21 -6.27
C VAL A 394 -8.63 -28.96 -5.20
#